data_AF-A0A8H5VPA2-F1
#
_entry.id   AF-A0A8H5VPA2-F1
#
_cell.length_a   1.000
_cell.length_b   1.000
_cell.length_c   1.000
_cell.angle_alpha   90.00
_cell.angle_beta   90.00
_cell.angle_gamma   90.00
#
_symmetry.space_group_name_H-M   'P 1'
#
loop_
_entity.id
_entity.type
_entity.pdbx_description
1 polymer ?
#
loop_
_entity_poly.entity_id
_entity_poly.type
_entity_poly.pdbx_seq_one_letter_code
_entity_poly.pdbx_strand_id
1 'polypeptide(L)'
;MKTLYTTVCLALASFGRLTVAKSGSWSGTNNYFLQGMSDSAQDAYIQTLSSYNTKVVRLWVNQASKGCQKGSQIVRDIPQLETTIGQYNKVTLDEVDKLLVKLSDKNIKAIISPHDANSLIGDYRKDAYWARWGAGYFYEKQDAFDAYDSRLSYILNYKGAYSGKVWKNWSHAIFSFNLQNEPMTPGPSNCKNGDPAGWACGRATFMRNAGLDSHILISTGGLGGDFSHGCTFLPAVTQCKAIDAISVHRYASVPGKWSANLPSWLSQANGKKVFLEEWGVDSQKYDQKSSFVSEVNDMNSAGLPNLYWQLLPPTSGGCSYDPKNDAGDPFGIYTNSGVNLAGPINGATSSGAAQDWTGSLY
;
A
#
# COMPACT_ATOMS: atom_id res chain seq x y z
N MET A 1 -76.34 19.00 -8.75
CA MET A 1 -75.82 17.68 -9.17
C MET A 1 -74.69 17.90 -10.15
N LYS A 2 -73.50 17.34 -9.87
CA LYS A 2 -72.40 17.00 -10.80
C LYS A 2 -71.62 18.19 -11.41
N THR A 3 -70.29 18.29 -11.40
CA THR A 3 -69.18 17.49 -10.85
C THR A 3 -67.93 18.38 -10.82
N LEU A 4 -67.07 18.10 -9.84
CA LEU A 4 -65.70 18.56 -9.59
C LEU A 4 -64.74 18.22 -10.75
N TYR A 5 -63.74 19.07 -11.04
CA TYR A 5 -62.42 18.60 -11.49
C TYR A 5 -61.31 19.49 -10.92
N THR A 6 -60.64 18.96 -9.91
CA THR A 6 -59.43 19.48 -9.29
C THR A 6 -58.23 18.96 -10.09
N THR A 7 -57.42 19.85 -10.66
CA THR A 7 -56.16 19.48 -11.32
C THR A 7 -55.11 19.16 -10.25
N VAL A 8 -54.75 17.88 -10.14
CA VAL A 8 -53.63 17.40 -9.31
C VAL A 8 -52.35 17.46 -10.17
N CYS A 9 -51.44 18.38 -9.84
CA CYS A 9 -50.07 18.34 -10.35
C CYS A 9 -49.29 17.26 -9.61
N LEU A 10 -49.10 16.10 -10.24
CA LEU A 10 -48.13 15.09 -9.83
C LEU A 10 -46.73 15.55 -10.26
N ALA A 11 -45.98 16.13 -9.34
CA ALA A 11 -44.55 16.30 -9.49
C ALA A 11 -43.88 14.91 -9.36
N LEU A 12 -43.60 14.27 -10.50
CA LEU A 12 -42.69 13.13 -10.57
C LEU A 12 -41.28 13.63 -10.25
N ALA A 13 -40.88 13.54 -8.99
CA ALA A 13 -39.46 13.56 -8.63
C ALA A 13 -38.82 12.28 -9.17
N SER A 14 -38.33 12.32 -10.40
CA SER A 14 -37.37 11.33 -10.87
C SER A 14 -36.10 11.52 -10.06
N PHE A 15 -35.99 10.83 -8.93
CA PHE A 15 -34.69 10.51 -8.37
C PHE A 15 -33.99 9.61 -9.39
N GLY A 16 -33.28 10.23 -10.32
CA GLY A 16 -32.27 9.53 -11.09
C GLY A 16 -31.31 8.94 -10.06
N ARG A 17 -31.41 7.63 -9.84
CA ARG A 17 -30.30 6.88 -9.27
C ARG A 17 -29.18 7.07 -10.27
N LEU A 18 -28.32 8.07 -10.03
CA LEU A 18 -27.00 8.11 -10.63
C LEU A 18 -26.38 6.77 -10.26
N THR A 19 -26.38 5.85 -11.22
CA THR A 19 -25.57 4.65 -11.15
C THR A 19 -24.16 5.15 -11.03
N VAL A 20 -23.63 5.19 -9.80
CA VAL A 20 -22.21 5.41 -9.54
C VAL A 20 -21.49 4.41 -10.45
N ALA A 21 -20.61 4.90 -11.32
CA ALA A 21 -19.80 4.03 -12.16
C ALA A 21 -19.12 3.02 -11.24
N LYS A 22 -19.36 1.73 -11.46
CA LYS A 22 -18.73 0.68 -10.66
C LYS A 22 -17.43 0.31 -11.36
N SER A 23 -16.29 0.73 -10.81
CA SER A 23 -14.98 0.32 -11.34
C SER A 23 -14.75 -1.19 -11.19
N GLY A 24 -13.79 -1.71 -11.95
CA GLY A 24 -13.22 -3.03 -11.68
C GLY A 24 -12.51 -3.07 -10.33
N SER A 25 -12.41 -4.27 -9.73
CA SER A 25 -11.45 -4.55 -8.66
C SER A 25 -10.04 -4.59 -9.26
N TRP A 26 -9.03 -4.74 -8.41
CA TRP A 26 -7.65 -4.72 -8.87
C TRP A 26 -6.74 -5.56 -7.98
N SER A 27 -5.60 -5.96 -8.54
CA SER A 27 -4.57 -6.70 -7.82
C SER A 27 -3.21 -6.05 -8.04
N GLY A 28 -2.36 -6.19 -7.04
CA GLY A 28 -1.05 -5.57 -6.94
C GLY A 28 -0.01 -6.46 -6.29
N THR A 29 1.16 -5.89 -6.04
CA THR A 29 2.20 -6.54 -5.23
C THR A 29 3.08 -5.54 -4.49
N ASN A 30 3.87 -6.06 -3.57
CA ASN A 30 4.83 -5.34 -2.75
C ASN A 30 6.24 -5.66 -3.24
N ASN A 31 7.13 -4.67 -3.33
CA ASN A 31 8.57 -4.92 -3.48
C ASN A 31 9.42 -3.77 -2.89
N TYR A 32 10.08 -4.03 -1.77
CA TYR A 32 10.82 -3.01 -1.01
C TYR A 32 12.26 -2.75 -1.46
N PHE A 33 12.76 -3.53 -2.41
CA PHE A 33 14.15 -3.44 -2.88
C PHE A 33 14.26 -3.23 -4.39
N LEU A 34 13.14 -3.12 -5.11
CA LEU A 34 13.10 -2.97 -6.57
C LEU A 34 13.99 -1.81 -7.06
N GLN A 35 14.07 -0.73 -6.29
CA GLN A 35 14.85 0.47 -6.59
C GLN A 35 16.36 0.21 -6.66
N GLY A 36 16.85 -0.82 -5.96
CA GLY A 36 18.26 -1.23 -5.97
C GLY A 36 18.65 -2.20 -7.09
N MET A 37 17.69 -2.76 -7.81
CA MET A 37 17.94 -3.71 -8.89
C MET A 37 18.49 -3.02 -10.15
N SER A 38 19.08 -3.80 -11.07
CA SER A 38 19.51 -3.26 -12.37
C SER A 38 18.32 -2.78 -13.21
N ASP A 39 18.54 -1.82 -14.10
CA ASP A 39 17.46 -1.25 -14.91
C ASP A 39 16.79 -2.32 -15.77
N SER A 40 17.57 -3.22 -16.37
CA SER A 40 17.07 -4.34 -17.18
C SER A 40 16.22 -5.31 -16.35
N ALA A 41 16.61 -5.58 -15.09
CA ALA A 41 15.85 -6.45 -14.22
C ALA A 41 14.54 -5.81 -13.75
N GLN A 42 14.57 -4.49 -13.46
CA GLN A 42 13.36 -3.71 -13.19
C GLN A 42 12.42 -3.75 -14.40
N ASP A 43 12.92 -3.51 -15.61
CA ASP A 43 12.10 -3.45 -16.83
C ASP A 43 11.45 -4.81 -17.13
N ALA A 44 12.22 -5.90 -17.02
CA ALA A 44 11.70 -7.26 -17.22
C ALA A 44 10.63 -7.63 -16.18
N TYR A 45 10.87 -7.29 -14.91
CA TYR A 45 9.90 -7.54 -13.84
C TYR A 45 8.61 -6.71 -14.03
N ILE A 46 8.73 -5.41 -14.30
CA ILE A 46 7.59 -4.52 -14.54
C ILE A 46 6.81 -4.96 -15.79
N GLN A 47 7.49 -5.39 -16.85
CA GLN A 47 6.84 -5.96 -18.04
C GLN A 47 6.07 -7.24 -17.71
N THR A 48 6.61 -8.07 -16.80
CA THR A 48 5.92 -9.28 -16.31
C THR A 48 4.66 -8.92 -15.53
N LEU A 49 4.74 -7.97 -14.58
CA LEU A 49 3.57 -7.49 -13.84
C LEU A 49 2.50 -6.89 -14.76
N SER A 50 2.92 -6.10 -15.76
CA SER A 50 2.02 -5.55 -16.77
C SER A 50 1.29 -6.66 -17.55
N SER A 51 1.99 -7.75 -17.89
CA SER A 51 1.38 -8.91 -18.56
C SER A 51 0.34 -9.65 -17.70
N TYR A 52 0.41 -9.51 -16.38
CA TYR A 52 -0.59 -10.03 -15.44
C TYR A 52 -1.74 -9.07 -15.21
N ASN A 53 -1.71 -7.88 -15.83
CA ASN A 53 -2.65 -6.79 -15.60
C ASN A 53 -2.63 -6.28 -14.14
N THR A 54 -1.47 -6.38 -13.48
CA THR A 54 -1.22 -5.74 -12.19
C THR A 54 -1.50 -4.24 -12.29
N LYS A 55 -2.19 -3.66 -11.29
CA LYS A 55 -2.55 -2.24 -11.28
C LYS A 55 -1.75 -1.39 -10.32
N VAL A 56 -1.25 -1.99 -9.23
CA VAL A 56 -0.56 -1.25 -8.18
C VAL A 56 0.67 -2.01 -7.70
N VAL A 57 1.79 -1.30 -7.53
CA VAL A 57 2.98 -1.81 -6.83
C VAL A 57 3.27 -0.94 -5.62
N ARG A 58 3.40 -1.54 -4.44
CA ARG A 58 3.82 -0.82 -3.24
C ARG A 58 5.34 -0.78 -3.16
N LEU A 59 5.86 0.41 -2.89
CA LEU A 59 7.28 0.78 -2.86
C LEU A 59 7.62 1.51 -1.56
N TRP A 60 8.90 1.51 -1.19
CA TRP A 60 9.38 2.11 0.05
C TRP A 60 10.41 3.19 -0.24
N VAL A 61 10.36 4.25 0.55
CA VAL A 61 11.45 5.21 0.70
C VAL A 61 12.42 4.67 1.76
N ASN A 62 13.09 3.56 1.40
CA ASN A 62 14.01 2.83 2.26
C ASN A 62 15.39 2.65 1.60
N GLN A 63 16.39 2.42 2.45
CA GLN A 63 17.71 1.98 2.00
C GLN A 63 17.68 0.56 1.43
N ALA A 64 18.66 0.26 0.58
CA ALA A 64 18.94 -1.07 0.06
C ALA A 64 20.44 -1.18 -0.21
N SER A 65 21.06 -2.29 0.14
CA SER A 65 22.52 -2.47 -0.03
C SER A 65 22.81 -3.43 -1.17
N LYS A 66 23.90 -3.18 -1.91
CA LYS A 66 24.38 -4.12 -2.93
C LYS A 66 24.54 -5.52 -2.37
N GLY A 67 24.21 -6.51 -3.19
CA GLY A 67 24.28 -7.92 -2.82
C GLY A 67 22.99 -8.65 -3.18
N CYS A 68 22.72 -9.73 -2.46
CA CYS A 68 21.55 -10.56 -2.69
C CYS A 68 20.41 -10.19 -1.75
N GLN A 69 19.24 -9.93 -2.34
CA GLN A 69 18.01 -9.71 -1.60
C GLN A 69 16.91 -10.59 -2.18
N LYS A 70 16.46 -11.58 -1.40
CA LYS A 70 15.36 -12.50 -1.77
C LYS A 70 15.49 -13.06 -3.20
N GLY A 71 16.68 -13.52 -3.55
CA GLY A 71 17.00 -14.12 -4.84
C GLY A 71 17.31 -13.12 -5.96
N SER A 72 17.12 -11.82 -5.71
CA SER A 72 17.45 -10.76 -6.66
C SER A 72 18.82 -10.15 -6.36
N GLN A 73 19.54 -9.77 -7.41
CA GLN A 73 20.77 -8.99 -7.28
C GLN A 73 20.48 -7.50 -7.20
N ILE A 74 20.84 -6.88 -6.07
CA ILE A 74 20.92 -5.43 -5.91
C ILE A 74 22.28 -4.99 -6.43
N VAL A 75 22.28 -4.12 -7.43
CA VAL A 75 23.49 -3.68 -8.14
C VAL A 75 23.92 -2.26 -7.76
N ARG A 76 23.11 -1.54 -6.98
CA ARG A 76 23.39 -0.20 -6.50
C ARG A 76 22.99 -0.03 -5.04
N ASP A 77 23.77 0.75 -4.31
CA ASP A 77 23.46 1.10 -2.93
C ASP A 77 22.46 2.25 -2.95
N ILE A 78 21.35 2.05 -2.25
CA ILE A 78 20.31 3.03 -2.03
C ILE A 78 20.49 3.51 -0.60
N PRO A 79 20.87 4.78 -0.38
CA PRO A 79 21.10 5.27 0.96
C PRO A 79 19.78 5.36 1.76
N GLN A 80 19.86 5.50 3.08
CA GLN A 80 18.72 5.98 3.85
C GLN A 80 18.38 7.40 3.37
N LEU A 81 17.09 7.71 3.28
CA LEU A 81 16.66 9.08 3.02
C LEU A 81 17.24 10.03 4.07
N GLU A 82 17.38 9.58 5.31
CA GLU A 82 17.65 10.45 6.44
C GLU A 82 18.46 9.71 7.50
N THR A 83 19.77 9.96 7.52
CA THR A 83 20.68 9.46 8.56
C THR A 83 20.84 10.46 9.71
N THR A 84 20.51 11.73 9.45
CA THR A 84 20.43 12.82 10.43
C THR A 84 19.09 13.52 10.23
N ILE A 85 18.31 13.65 11.29
CA ILE A 85 16.95 14.22 11.21
C ILE A 85 16.99 15.62 10.59
N GLY A 86 16.18 15.84 9.56
CA GLY A 86 16.08 17.08 8.78
C GLY A 86 17.10 17.19 7.64
N GLN A 87 18.01 16.23 7.46
CA GLN A 87 18.97 16.19 6.35
C GLN A 87 18.63 15.03 5.41
N TYR A 88 18.14 15.38 4.22
CA TYR A 88 17.60 14.39 3.28
C TYR A 88 18.54 14.07 2.12
N ASN A 89 18.78 12.78 1.92
CA ASN A 89 19.50 12.24 0.78
C ASN A 89 18.54 11.93 -0.36
N LYS A 90 18.48 12.83 -1.35
CA LYS A 90 17.56 12.69 -2.48
C LYS A 90 17.77 11.43 -3.34
N VAL A 91 18.93 10.77 -3.28
CA VAL A 91 19.23 9.61 -4.14
C VAL A 91 18.20 8.49 -3.96
N THR A 92 17.69 8.29 -2.74
CA THR A 92 16.61 7.33 -2.48
C THR A 92 15.34 7.70 -3.26
N LEU A 93 14.99 8.98 -3.34
CA LEU A 93 13.84 9.47 -4.10
C LEU A 93 14.10 9.47 -5.61
N ASP A 94 15.32 9.75 -6.05
CA ASP A 94 15.74 9.68 -7.46
C ASP A 94 15.49 8.26 -8.01
N GLU A 95 15.91 7.22 -7.28
CA GLU A 95 15.75 5.82 -7.71
C GLU A 95 14.29 5.34 -7.66
N VAL A 96 13.51 5.79 -6.67
CA VAL A 96 12.06 5.51 -6.64
C VAL A 96 11.34 6.27 -7.77
N ASP A 97 11.71 7.51 -8.08
CA ASP A 97 11.12 8.30 -9.18
C ASP A 97 11.34 7.62 -10.53
N LYS A 98 12.53 7.07 -10.75
CA LYS A 98 12.84 6.26 -11.93
C LYS A 98 11.91 5.06 -12.07
N LEU A 99 11.61 4.36 -10.97
CA LEU A 99 10.65 3.27 -10.97
C LEU A 99 9.22 3.76 -11.24
N LEU A 100 8.83 4.90 -10.68
CA LEU A 100 7.51 5.48 -10.91
C LEU A 100 7.29 5.76 -12.40
N VAL A 101 8.29 6.28 -13.11
CA VAL A 101 8.23 6.46 -14.57
C VAL A 101 7.97 5.12 -15.26
N LYS A 102 8.79 4.10 -14.97
CA LYS A 102 8.69 2.77 -15.59
C LYS A 102 7.33 2.08 -15.34
N LEU A 103 6.82 2.17 -14.11
CA LEU A 103 5.51 1.62 -13.74
C LEU A 103 4.39 2.37 -14.47
N SER A 104 4.47 3.70 -14.47
CA SER A 104 3.47 4.57 -15.07
C SER A 104 3.36 4.38 -16.59
N ASP A 105 4.48 4.14 -17.28
CA ASP A 105 4.52 3.78 -18.71
C ASP A 105 3.78 2.46 -19.02
N LYS A 106 3.53 1.63 -18.01
CA LYS A 106 2.74 0.38 -18.09
C LYS A 106 1.34 0.50 -17.49
N ASN A 107 0.89 1.71 -17.17
CA ASN A 107 -0.37 1.98 -16.46
C ASN A 107 -0.46 1.26 -15.10
N ILE A 108 0.68 1.10 -14.43
CA ILE A 108 0.79 0.60 -13.06
C ILE A 108 1.06 1.80 -12.16
N LYS A 109 0.24 2.00 -11.14
CA LYS A 109 0.45 3.05 -10.13
C LYS A 109 1.24 2.52 -8.94
N ALA A 110 1.74 3.43 -8.11
CA ALA A 110 2.48 3.06 -6.91
C ALA A 110 1.78 3.48 -5.62
N ILE A 111 1.93 2.65 -4.58
CA ILE A 111 1.80 3.08 -3.18
C ILE A 111 3.19 3.45 -2.69
N ILE A 112 3.35 4.64 -2.15
CA ILE A 112 4.63 5.07 -1.56
C ILE A 112 4.53 4.99 -0.04
N SER A 113 5.33 4.10 0.55
CA SER A 113 5.56 4.11 2.00
C SER A 113 6.72 5.04 2.34
N PRO A 114 6.48 6.18 3.02
CA PRO A 114 7.49 7.20 3.25
C PRO A 114 8.53 6.81 4.32
N HIS A 115 8.24 5.80 5.13
CA HIS A 115 9.09 5.30 6.21
C HIS A 115 8.63 3.89 6.63
N ASP A 116 9.54 3.09 7.17
CA ASP A 116 9.25 1.74 7.67
C ASP A 116 9.25 1.67 9.19
N ALA A 117 8.12 1.28 9.81
CA ALA A 117 8.06 1.15 11.26
C ALA A 117 9.04 0.08 11.80
N ASN A 118 9.45 -0.89 10.98
CA ASN A 118 10.46 -1.87 11.37
C ASN A 118 11.81 -1.23 11.70
N SER A 119 12.12 -0.04 11.14
CA SER A 119 13.29 0.75 11.51
C SER A 119 13.23 1.27 12.95
N LEU A 120 12.11 1.11 13.66
CA LEU A 120 11.95 1.51 15.05
C LEU A 120 12.06 0.33 16.04
N ILE A 121 12.32 -0.90 15.58
CA ILE A 121 12.44 -2.09 16.45
C ILE A 121 13.77 -2.09 17.23
N GLY A 122 14.77 -1.32 16.79
CA GLY A 122 16.05 -1.17 17.48
C GLY A 122 17.10 -2.23 17.17
N ASP A 123 16.89 -3.02 16.14
CA ASP A 123 17.86 -3.99 15.62
C ASP A 123 18.75 -3.37 14.53
N TYR A 124 19.30 -4.18 13.63
CA TYR A 124 20.16 -3.73 12.54
C TYR A 124 19.47 -2.77 11.55
N ARG A 125 18.13 -2.67 11.57
CA ARG A 125 17.33 -1.78 10.71
C ARG A 125 17.19 -0.37 11.27
N LYS A 126 17.64 -0.13 12.51
CA LYS A 126 17.42 1.13 13.22
C LYS A 126 17.93 2.35 12.46
N ASP A 127 17.14 3.42 12.48
CA ASP A 127 17.44 4.68 11.81
C ASP A 127 17.56 5.86 12.78
N ALA A 128 17.65 7.08 12.23
CA ALA A 128 17.78 8.30 13.00
C ALA A 128 16.58 8.58 13.93
N TYR A 129 15.38 8.13 13.57
CA TYR A 129 14.19 8.29 14.40
C TYR A 129 14.25 7.37 15.61
N TRP A 130 14.64 6.10 15.40
CA TRP A 130 14.89 5.20 16.53
C TRP A 130 15.96 5.75 17.46
N ALA A 131 17.06 6.27 16.92
CA ALA A 131 18.17 6.78 17.72
C ALA A 131 17.76 7.94 18.64
N ARG A 132 16.77 8.74 18.24
CA ARG A 132 16.30 9.90 19.02
C ARG A 132 15.12 9.59 19.93
N TRP A 133 14.15 8.81 19.47
CA TRP A 133 12.87 8.61 20.16
C TRP A 133 12.51 7.14 20.43
N GLY A 134 13.22 6.18 19.83
CA GLY A 134 12.87 4.77 19.91
C GLY A 134 11.48 4.44 19.35
N ALA A 135 10.97 3.25 19.69
CA ALA A 135 9.69 2.73 19.21
C ALA A 135 8.45 3.43 19.80
N GLY A 136 8.58 4.07 20.98
CA GLY A 136 7.47 4.67 21.72
C GLY A 136 7.33 6.16 21.44
N TYR A 137 8.33 6.95 21.86
CA TYR A 137 8.25 8.41 21.79
C TYR A 137 8.09 8.97 20.37
N PHE A 138 8.49 8.21 19.34
CA PHE A 138 8.23 8.56 17.95
C PHE A 138 6.73 8.77 17.66
N TYR A 139 5.86 7.98 18.31
CA TYR A 139 4.40 8.05 18.19
C TYR A 139 3.72 8.87 19.28
N GLU A 140 4.47 9.49 20.21
CA GLU A 140 3.90 10.20 21.37
C GLU A 140 4.34 11.66 21.51
N LYS A 141 5.49 12.05 20.94
CA LYS A 141 6.10 13.36 21.19
C LYS A 141 5.91 14.30 20.01
N GLN A 142 5.49 15.53 20.32
CA GLN A 142 5.31 16.57 19.31
C GLN A 142 6.60 16.89 18.51
N ASP A 143 7.78 16.82 19.13
CA ASP A 143 9.03 17.07 18.39
C ASP A 143 9.36 15.93 17.40
N ALA A 144 9.01 14.68 17.73
CA ALA A 144 9.04 13.56 16.77
C ALA A 144 8.03 13.77 15.66
N PHE A 145 6.87 14.33 16.01
CA PHE A 145 5.82 14.62 15.06
C PHE A 145 6.29 15.66 14.04
N ASP A 146 6.81 16.79 14.50
CA ASP A 146 7.27 17.87 13.62
C ASP A 146 8.42 17.41 12.71
N ALA A 147 9.31 16.55 13.22
CA ALA A 147 10.38 15.95 12.44
C ALA A 147 9.86 15.00 11.36
N TYR A 148 8.88 14.17 11.68
CA TYR A 148 8.30 13.27 10.68
C TYR A 148 7.46 14.02 9.64
N ASP A 149 6.73 15.08 10.05
CA ASP A 149 6.02 15.95 9.12
C ASP A 149 6.98 16.69 8.18
N SER A 150 8.16 17.07 8.66
CA SER A 150 9.22 17.62 7.80
C SER A 150 9.69 16.62 6.74
N ARG A 151 9.83 15.34 7.10
CA ARG A 151 10.14 14.26 6.15
C ARG A 151 9.02 14.05 5.13
N LEU A 152 7.76 13.99 5.59
CA LEU A 152 6.60 13.90 4.70
C LEU A 152 6.56 15.09 3.74
N SER A 153 6.81 16.31 4.23
CA SER A 153 6.89 17.51 3.39
C SER A 153 7.98 17.40 2.32
N TYR A 154 9.17 16.90 2.69
CA TYR A 154 10.26 16.70 1.74
C TYR A 154 9.88 15.71 0.63
N ILE A 155 9.30 14.57 0.99
CA ILE A 155 8.86 13.54 0.03
C ILE A 155 7.73 14.05 -0.87
N LEU A 156 6.72 14.71 -0.29
CA LEU A 156 5.57 15.23 -1.05
C LEU A 156 5.97 16.32 -2.05
N ASN A 157 6.87 17.23 -1.65
CA ASN A 157 7.32 18.33 -2.49
C ASN A 157 8.52 17.97 -3.39
N TYR A 158 9.01 16.73 -3.32
CA TYR A 158 10.09 16.29 -4.17
C TYR A 158 9.69 16.38 -5.65
N LYS A 159 10.55 17.03 -6.44
CA LYS A 159 10.44 17.11 -7.89
C LYS A 159 11.35 16.04 -8.49
N GLY A 160 10.74 15.06 -9.13
CA GLY A 160 11.41 13.91 -9.71
C GLY A 160 12.54 14.28 -10.66
N ALA A 161 13.72 13.72 -10.43
CA ALA A 161 14.88 13.87 -11.32
C ALA A 161 14.64 13.25 -12.71
N TYR A 162 13.81 12.20 -12.80
CA TYR A 162 13.50 11.50 -14.05
C TYR A 162 12.14 11.90 -14.62
N SER A 163 11.14 12.03 -13.76
CA SER A 163 9.77 12.39 -14.17
C SER A 163 9.60 13.89 -14.43
N GLY A 164 10.40 14.74 -13.76
CA GLY A 164 10.20 16.19 -13.70
C GLY A 164 8.93 16.60 -12.94
N LYS A 165 8.17 15.66 -12.36
CA LYS A 165 6.89 15.89 -11.69
C LYS A 165 7.10 16.12 -10.20
N VAL A 166 6.28 16.97 -9.60
CA VAL A 166 6.19 17.08 -8.14
C VAL A 166 5.29 15.96 -7.65
N TRP A 167 5.79 15.11 -6.75
CA TRP A 167 5.13 13.86 -6.38
C TRP A 167 3.72 14.04 -5.81
N LYS A 168 3.49 15.06 -4.97
CA LYS A 168 2.14 15.34 -4.43
C LYS A 168 1.08 15.71 -5.49
N ASN A 169 1.49 15.99 -6.72
CA ASN A 169 0.61 16.35 -7.84
C ASN A 169 0.62 15.28 -8.95
N TRP A 170 1.28 14.14 -8.75
CA TRP A 170 1.50 13.14 -9.80
C TRP A 170 0.55 11.94 -9.67
N SER A 171 -0.75 12.21 -9.67
CA SER A 171 -1.81 11.19 -9.55
C SER A 171 -1.82 10.16 -10.69
N HIS A 172 -1.16 10.44 -11.81
CA HIS A 172 -0.97 9.46 -12.88
C HIS A 172 -0.10 8.27 -12.46
N ALA A 173 0.97 8.50 -11.69
CA ALA A 173 1.90 7.44 -11.26
C ALA A 173 1.69 7.00 -9.81
N ILE A 174 1.15 7.86 -8.95
CA ILE A 174 1.01 7.58 -7.51
C ILE A 174 -0.46 7.37 -7.20
N PHE A 175 -0.79 6.18 -6.70
CA PHE A 175 -2.13 5.81 -6.24
C PHE A 175 -2.37 6.30 -4.81
N SER A 176 -1.40 6.08 -3.92
CA SER A 176 -1.49 6.57 -2.54
C SER A 176 -0.12 6.83 -1.93
N PHE A 177 -0.11 7.64 -0.88
CA PHE A 177 0.94 7.62 0.13
C PHE A 177 0.41 6.89 1.36
N ASN A 178 1.22 6.01 1.95
CA ASN A 178 0.95 5.51 3.29
C ASN A 178 1.32 6.58 4.33
N LEU A 179 0.77 6.47 5.54
CA LEU A 179 1.29 7.20 6.70
C LEU A 179 2.71 6.74 7.04
N GLN A 180 2.93 5.43 7.03
CA GLN A 180 4.18 4.68 7.26
C GLN A 180 3.90 3.22 6.89
N ASN A 181 4.89 2.37 6.65
CA ASN A 181 4.69 0.92 6.66
C ASN A 181 4.48 0.44 8.09
N GLU A 182 3.38 -0.26 8.33
CA GLU A 182 2.99 -0.87 9.59
C GLU A 182 3.11 0.03 10.83
N PRO A 183 2.53 1.24 10.83
CA PRO A 183 2.71 2.17 11.93
C PRO A 183 2.30 1.52 13.25
N MET A 184 3.12 1.71 14.29
CA MET A 184 2.91 1.16 15.64
C MET A 184 3.08 -0.37 15.77
N THR A 185 3.49 -1.10 14.72
CA THR A 185 3.86 -2.53 14.84
C THR A 185 4.97 -2.82 15.86
N PRO A 186 6.01 -1.97 16.05
CA PRO A 186 7.09 -2.25 17.01
C PRO A 186 6.61 -2.24 18.47
N GLY A 187 5.45 -1.64 18.73
CA GLY A 187 4.81 -1.59 20.04
C GLY A 187 3.31 -1.43 19.87
N PRO A 188 2.53 -2.51 19.69
CA PRO A 188 1.09 -2.41 19.46
C PRO A 188 0.33 -1.74 20.62
N SER A 189 0.93 -1.61 21.80
CA SER A 189 0.41 -0.75 22.89
C SER A 189 0.17 0.69 22.44
N ASN A 190 0.96 1.21 21.50
CA ASN A 190 0.84 2.57 20.97
C ASN A 190 -0.50 2.80 20.24
N CYS A 191 -1.09 1.74 19.67
CA CYS A 191 -2.41 1.80 19.03
C CYS A 191 -3.56 1.27 19.90
N LYS A 192 -3.30 0.43 20.91
CA LYS A 192 -4.34 -0.17 21.78
C LYS A 192 -5.21 0.85 22.53
N ASN A 193 -4.72 2.05 22.79
CA ASN A 193 -5.49 3.13 23.40
C ASN A 193 -6.12 4.09 22.37
N GLY A 194 -6.28 3.63 21.13
CA GLY A 194 -6.93 4.41 20.07
C GLY A 194 -6.07 5.54 19.53
N ASP A 195 -4.75 5.38 19.49
CA ASP A 195 -3.79 6.42 19.08
C ASP A 195 -3.99 7.72 19.89
N PRO A 196 -3.75 7.69 21.22
CA PRO A 196 -4.11 8.78 22.12
C PRO A 196 -3.35 10.09 21.87
N ALA A 197 -2.17 10.00 21.24
CA ALA A 197 -1.39 11.17 20.84
C ALA A 197 -1.83 11.75 19.49
N GLY A 198 -2.77 11.10 18.79
CA GLY A 198 -3.33 11.55 17.53
C GLY A 198 -2.33 11.50 16.37
N TRP A 199 -1.35 10.59 16.43
CA TRP A 199 -0.28 10.50 15.43
C TRP A 199 -0.87 10.26 14.04
N ALA A 200 -1.71 9.22 13.87
CA ALA A 200 -2.17 8.78 12.55
C ALA A 200 -3.00 9.86 11.84
N CYS A 201 -4.01 10.42 12.51
CA CYS A 201 -4.83 11.48 11.91
C CYS A 201 -4.06 12.80 11.77
N GLY A 202 -3.13 13.09 12.69
CA GLY A 202 -2.23 14.23 12.59
C GLY A 202 -1.38 14.19 11.32
N ARG A 203 -0.74 13.05 11.04
CA ARG A 203 0.08 12.85 9.82
C ARG A 203 -0.75 12.98 8.56
N ALA A 204 -1.92 12.33 8.53
CA ALA A 204 -2.83 12.40 7.39
C ALA A 204 -3.27 13.85 7.12
N THR A 205 -3.65 14.57 8.19
CA THR A 205 -4.08 15.97 8.10
C THR A 205 -2.95 16.86 7.60
N PHE A 206 -1.72 16.62 8.08
CA PHE A 206 -0.53 17.32 7.58
C PHE A 206 -0.34 17.11 6.07
N MET A 207 -0.35 15.87 5.59
CA MET A 207 -0.19 15.56 4.16
C MET A 207 -1.26 16.24 3.30
N ARG A 208 -2.52 16.24 3.76
CA ARG A 208 -3.61 16.89 3.04
C ARG A 208 -3.43 18.42 3.02
N ASN A 209 -3.05 19.02 4.14
CA ASN A 209 -2.75 20.46 4.25
C ASN A 209 -1.50 20.88 3.46
N ALA A 210 -0.54 19.97 3.25
CA ALA A 210 0.62 20.19 2.39
C ALA A 210 0.26 20.26 0.89
N GLY A 211 -1.03 20.12 0.54
CA GLY A 211 -1.54 20.23 -0.81
C GLY A 211 -1.38 18.96 -1.64
N LEU A 212 -1.47 17.78 -0.99
CA LEU A 212 -1.57 16.53 -1.71
C LEU A 212 -2.83 16.52 -2.57
N ASP A 213 -2.70 16.18 -3.86
CA ASP A 213 -3.80 16.06 -4.81
C ASP A 213 -4.87 15.08 -4.27
N SER A 214 -6.15 15.43 -4.39
CA SER A 214 -7.26 14.60 -3.91
C SER A 214 -7.43 13.28 -4.66
N HIS A 215 -6.86 13.15 -5.86
CA HIS A 215 -6.81 11.91 -6.63
C HIS A 215 -5.71 10.96 -6.12
N ILE A 216 -4.78 11.44 -5.29
CA ILE A 216 -3.82 10.61 -4.56
C ILE A 216 -4.36 10.35 -3.16
N LEU A 217 -4.56 9.08 -2.84
CA LEU A 217 -5.13 8.68 -1.56
C LEU A 217 -4.11 8.82 -0.44
N ILE A 218 -4.58 9.14 0.76
CA ILE A 218 -3.85 8.91 2.00
C ILE A 218 -4.35 7.61 2.61
N SER A 219 -3.43 6.67 2.79
CA SER A 219 -3.72 5.30 3.22
C SER A 219 -3.00 4.96 4.53
N THR A 220 -3.61 4.12 5.37
CA THR A 220 -3.09 3.86 6.73
C THR A 220 -1.76 3.11 6.78
N GLY A 221 -1.44 2.34 5.73
CA GLY A 221 -0.17 1.60 5.67
C GLY A 221 -0.10 0.35 6.55
N GLY A 222 -1.25 -0.25 6.91
CA GLY A 222 -1.29 -1.41 7.80
C GLY A 222 -1.16 -1.05 9.27
N LEU A 223 -1.96 -0.10 9.77
CA LEU A 223 -1.86 0.38 11.16
C LEU A 223 -1.91 -0.77 12.18
N GLY A 224 -0.84 -0.87 12.98
CA GLY A 224 -0.56 -1.92 13.96
C GLY A 224 0.12 -3.16 13.39
N GLY A 225 0.47 -3.19 12.11
CA GLY A 225 0.94 -4.38 11.40
C GLY A 225 -0.20 -5.34 11.11
N ASP A 226 0.00 -6.62 11.43
CA ASP A 226 -1.01 -7.66 11.20
C ASP A 226 -2.35 -7.31 11.87
N PHE A 227 -3.43 -7.58 11.13
CA PHE A 227 -4.81 -7.35 11.55
C PHE A 227 -5.14 -7.91 12.95
N SER A 228 -4.51 -9.02 13.34
CA SER A 228 -4.70 -9.65 14.66
C SER A 228 -4.32 -8.77 15.85
N HIS A 229 -3.53 -7.71 15.63
CA HIS A 229 -3.18 -6.73 16.67
C HIS A 229 -4.34 -5.79 17.04
N GLY A 230 -5.42 -5.76 16.24
CA GLY A 230 -6.65 -5.04 16.58
C GLY A 230 -6.61 -3.53 16.35
N CYS A 231 -5.65 -3.03 15.56
CA CYS A 231 -5.45 -1.59 15.35
C CYS A 231 -5.93 -1.07 13.99
N THR A 232 -6.22 -1.95 13.03
CA THR A 232 -6.50 -1.59 11.63
C THR A 232 -7.70 -0.64 11.46
N PHE A 233 -8.76 -0.81 12.26
CA PHE A 233 -10.00 -0.04 12.16
C PHE A 233 -10.27 0.86 13.38
N LEU A 234 -9.22 1.37 14.03
CA LEU A 234 -9.38 2.27 15.16
C LEU A 234 -10.13 3.56 14.77
N PRO A 235 -10.94 4.15 15.68
CA PRO A 235 -11.61 5.43 15.45
C PRO A 235 -10.67 6.53 14.96
N ALA A 236 -9.43 6.55 15.45
CA ALA A 236 -8.39 7.50 15.03
C ALA A 236 -8.14 7.52 13.51
N VAL A 237 -8.36 6.41 12.81
CA VAL A 237 -8.23 6.36 11.34
C VAL A 237 -9.58 6.35 10.61
N THR A 238 -10.60 5.69 11.17
CA THR A 238 -11.92 5.55 10.51
C THR A 238 -12.76 6.84 10.60
N GLN A 239 -12.51 7.69 11.59
CA GLN A 239 -13.18 8.99 11.74
C GLN A 239 -12.34 10.17 11.21
N CYS A 240 -11.05 9.94 10.90
CA CYS A 240 -10.19 11.00 10.37
C CYS A 240 -10.63 11.41 8.97
N LYS A 241 -10.92 12.71 8.77
CA LYS A 241 -11.35 13.22 7.46
C LYS A 241 -10.25 13.13 6.40
N ALA A 242 -8.99 13.27 6.80
CA ALA A 242 -7.85 13.30 5.89
C ALA A 242 -7.38 11.92 5.42
N ILE A 243 -7.81 10.82 6.06
CA ILE A 243 -7.53 9.46 5.60
C ILE A 243 -8.57 9.07 4.57
N ASP A 244 -8.16 8.54 3.43
CA ASP A 244 -9.05 8.15 2.34
C ASP A 244 -9.26 6.63 2.29
N ALA A 245 -8.23 5.87 2.67
CA ALA A 245 -8.24 4.41 2.60
C ALA A 245 -7.63 3.74 3.85
N ILE A 246 -8.23 2.63 4.26
CA ILE A 246 -7.70 1.72 5.27
C ILE A 246 -6.99 0.58 4.55
N SER A 247 -5.66 0.55 4.67
CA SER A 247 -4.80 -0.55 4.24
C SER A 247 -4.85 -1.65 5.30
N VAL A 248 -5.25 -2.86 4.92
CA VAL A 248 -5.27 -4.04 5.80
C VAL A 248 -4.01 -4.86 5.53
N HIS A 249 -3.26 -5.20 6.59
CA HIS A 249 -2.19 -6.21 6.52
C HIS A 249 -2.69 -7.46 7.22
N ARG A 250 -2.60 -8.63 6.59
CA ARG A 250 -3.03 -9.87 7.22
C ARG A 250 -2.29 -11.08 6.65
N TYR A 251 -1.46 -11.69 7.49
CA TYR A 251 -0.70 -12.90 7.18
C TYR A 251 -1.41 -14.14 7.71
N ALA A 252 -2.65 -14.33 7.30
CA ALA A 252 -3.41 -15.52 7.65
C ALA A 252 -2.86 -16.74 6.87
N SER A 253 -2.41 -17.75 7.61
CA SER A 253 -2.20 -19.09 7.07
C SER A 253 -3.50 -19.56 6.40
N VAL A 254 -3.48 -19.79 5.08
CA VAL A 254 -4.63 -20.07 4.20
C VAL A 254 -5.57 -21.18 4.74
N PRO A 255 -6.91 -21.08 4.56
CA PRO A 255 -7.64 -20.02 3.85
C PRO A 255 -8.00 -18.82 4.74
N GLY A 256 -7.64 -17.62 4.27
CA GLY A 256 -8.22 -16.39 4.75
C GLY A 256 -9.63 -16.28 4.16
N LYS A 257 -10.66 -16.25 5.01
CA LYS A 257 -12.05 -16.03 4.59
C LYS A 257 -12.25 -14.56 4.17
N TRP A 258 -11.55 -14.07 3.14
CA TRP A 258 -11.45 -12.65 2.80
C TRP A 258 -12.80 -12.09 2.41
N SER A 259 -13.48 -12.77 1.49
CA SER A 259 -14.82 -12.43 1.02
C SER A 259 -15.80 -12.29 2.18
N ALA A 260 -15.75 -13.21 3.15
CA ALA A 260 -16.62 -13.22 4.32
C ALA A 260 -16.30 -12.09 5.32
N ASN A 261 -15.05 -11.63 5.40
CA ASN A 261 -14.65 -10.54 6.29
C ASN A 261 -14.94 -9.16 5.70
N LEU A 262 -14.97 -9.03 4.37
CA LEU A 262 -15.11 -7.74 3.69
C LEU A 262 -16.32 -6.92 4.15
N PRO A 263 -17.56 -7.47 4.31
CA PRO A 263 -18.69 -6.68 4.79
C PRO A 263 -18.44 -6.03 6.16
N SER A 264 -17.78 -6.76 7.07
CA SER A 264 -17.43 -6.23 8.39
C SER A 264 -16.36 -5.14 8.28
N TRP A 265 -15.36 -5.33 7.44
CA TRP A 265 -14.32 -4.32 7.20
C TRP A 265 -14.89 -3.04 6.61
N LEU A 266 -15.77 -3.14 5.61
CA LEU A 266 -16.45 -1.97 5.02
C LEU A 266 -17.31 -1.23 6.04
N SER A 267 -18.00 -1.97 6.91
CA SER A 267 -18.78 -1.36 8.00
C SER A 267 -17.90 -0.62 9.00
N GLN A 268 -16.77 -1.21 9.39
CA GLN A 268 -15.83 -0.60 10.34
C GLN A 268 -15.08 0.60 9.73
N ALA A 269 -14.81 0.56 8.42
CA ALA A 269 -14.09 1.61 7.70
C ALA A 269 -14.85 2.94 7.60
N ASN A 270 -16.12 3.00 8.02
CA ASN A 270 -16.88 4.25 8.10
C ASN A 270 -16.86 5.07 6.78
N GLY A 271 -17.08 4.37 5.66
CA GLY A 271 -17.11 4.97 4.31
C GLY A 271 -15.74 5.19 3.66
N LYS A 272 -14.63 4.92 4.35
CA LYS A 272 -13.28 4.91 3.74
C LYS A 272 -13.12 3.75 2.77
N LYS A 273 -12.21 3.88 1.81
CA LYS A 273 -11.82 2.76 0.94
C LYS A 273 -11.12 1.68 1.76
N VAL A 274 -11.26 0.41 1.38
CA VAL A 274 -10.61 -0.72 2.02
C VAL A 274 -9.94 -1.58 0.96
N PHE A 275 -8.69 -1.95 1.21
CA PHE A 275 -7.96 -2.90 0.39
C PHE A 275 -6.96 -3.69 1.25
N LEU A 276 -6.63 -4.89 0.80
CA LEU A 276 -5.63 -5.74 1.46
C LEU A 276 -4.24 -5.35 0.93
N GLU A 277 -3.49 -4.56 1.68
CA GLU A 277 -2.19 -4.02 1.24
C GLU A 277 -1.05 -5.02 1.38
N GLU A 278 -1.14 -5.93 2.35
CA GLU A 278 -0.22 -7.06 2.49
C GLU A 278 -0.97 -8.32 2.92
N TRP A 279 -0.71 -9.40 2.19
CA TRP A 279 -1.12 -10.76 2.54
C TRP A 279 -0.17 -11.75 1.88
N GLY A 280 0.01 -12.92 2.48
CA GLY A 280 1.00 -13.90 2.03
C GLY A 280 0.54 -15.33 2.21
N VAL A 281 1.05 -16.22 1.36
CA VAL A 281 0.88 -17.68 1.53
C VAL A 281 2.18 -18.20 2.13
N ASP A 282 2.11 -18.70 3.37
CA ASP A 282 3.23 -19.31 4.06
C ASP A 282 3.71 -20.56 3.29
N SER A 283 4.82 -20.42 2.56
CA SER A 283 5.37 -21.48 1.71
C SER A 283 5.91 -22.69 2.50
N GLN A 284 6.12 -22.54 3.81
CA GLN A 284 6.54 -23.63 4.69
C GLN A 284 5.38 -24.57 5.01
N LYS A 285 4.14 -24.06 4.94
CA LYS A 285 2.93 -24.80 5.34
C LYS A 285 2.04 -25.17 4.16
N TYR A 286 2.04 -24.36 3.09
CA TYR A 286 1.07 -24.49 2.02
C TYR A 286 1.73 -24.53 0.64
N ASP A 287 1.06 -25.24 -0.28
CA ASP A 287 1.42 -25.20 -1.70
C ASP A 287 0.96 -23.88 -2.31
N GLN A 288 1.92 -23.01 -2.60
CA GLN A 288 1.63 -21.70 -3.19
C GLN A 288 0.93 -21.79 -4.56
N LYS A 289 1.09 -22.89 -5.33
CA LYS A 289 0.44 -23.04 -6.64
C LYS A 289 -1.08 -23.06 -6.54
N SER A 290 -1.61 -23.86 -5.61
CA SER A 290 -3.05 -23.96 -5.37
C SER A 290 -3.55 -22.85 -4.45
N SER A 291 -2.82 -22.54 -3.38
CA SER A 291 -3.25 -21.55 -2.38
C SER A 291 -3.36 -20.14 -2.95
N PHE A 292 -2.37 -19.66 -3.72
CA PHE A 292 -2.44 -18.31 -4.29
C PHE A 292 -3.70 -18.13 -5.16
N VAL A 293 -3.97 -19.09 -6.04
CA VAL A 293 -5.13 -19.08 -6.94
C VAL A 293 -6.43 -19.08 -6.14
N SER A 294 -6.54 -19.94 -5.12
CA SER A 294 -7.72 -20.03 -4.26
C SER A 294 -8.01 -18.71 -3.56
N GLU A 295 -7.00 -18.12 -2.91
CA GLU A 295 -7.17 -16.90 -2.11
C GLU A 295 -7.52 -15.69 -2.98
N VAL A 296 -6.85 -15.50 -4.11
CA VAL A 296 -7.16 -14.37 -5.02
C VAL A 296 -8.56 -14.54 -5.62
N ASN A 297 -8.99 -15.76 -5.94
CA ASN A 297 -10.35 -16.00 -6.43
C ASN A 297 -11.41 -15.69 -5.36
N ASP A 298 -11.16 -16.02 -4.09
CA ASP A 298 -12.03 -15.62 -2.98
C ASP A 298 -12.15 -14.09 -2.88
N MET A 299 -11.03 -13.37 -2.92
CA MET A 299 -11.01 -11.90 -2.92
C MET A 299 -11.74 -11.30 -4.13
N ASN A 300 -11.50 -11.84 -5.33
CA ASN A 300 -12.16 -11.42 -6.56
C ASN A 300 -13.67 -11.62 -6.50
N SER A 301 -14.15 -12.71 -5.88
CA SER A 301 -15.58 -13.01 -5.74
C SER A 301 -16.34 -11.94 -4.95
N ALA A 302 -15.66 -11.23 -4.05
CA ALA A 302 -16.20 -10.14 -3.27
C ALA A 302 -15.82 -8.75 -3.81
N GLY A 303 -15.01 -8.69 -4.88
CA GLY A 303 -14.49 -7.42 -5.41
C GLY A 303 -13.56 -6.71 -4.43
N LEU A 304 -12.79 -7.45 -3.62
CA LEU A 304 -11.78 -6.93 -2.70
C LEU A 304 -10.45 -6.72 -3.43
N PRO A 305 -9.94 -5.48 -3.51
CA PRO A 305 -8.62 -5.26 -4.05
C PRO A 305 -7.53 -5.71 -3.09
N ASN A 306 -6.41 -6.18 -3.64
CA ASN A 306 -5.33 -6.76 -2.84
C ASN A 306 -3.94 -6.52 -3.46
N LEU A 307 -2.91 -6.51 -2.62
CA LEU A 307 -1.51 -6.58 -3.02
C LEU A 307 -0.84 -7.75 -2.30
N TYR A 308 -0.29 -8.69 -3.07
CA TYR A 308 0.41 -9.83 -2.51
C TYR A 308 1.77 -9.42 -1.94
N TRP A 309 2.10 -9.93 -0.75
CA TRP A 309 3.43 -9.88 -0.13
C TRP A 309 4.09 -11.26 -0.29
N GLN A 310 5.07 -11.45 -1.17
CA GLN A 310 5.40 -10.57 -2.28
C GLN A 310 5.72 -11.36 -3.56
N LEU A 311 5.38 -10.79 -4.71
CA LEU A 311 5.76 -11.36 -6.00
C LEU A 311 7.21 -10.98 -6.29
N LEU A 312 8.09 -11.97 -6.32
CA LEU A 312 9.52 -11.77 -6.49
C LEU A 312 9.91 -11.80 -7.98
N PRO A 313 10.82 -10.93 -8.43
CA PRO A 313 11.46 -11.08 -9.74
C PRO A 313 12.18 -12.44 -9.85
N PRO A 314 12.39 -12.98 -11.06
CA PRO A 314 13.21 -14.17 -11.23
C PRO A 314 14.57 -14.04 -10.56
N THR A 315 15.11 -15.15 -10.08
CA THR A 315 16.44 -15.16 -9.46
C THR A 315 17.49 -14.61 -10.42
N SER A 316 18.44 -13.83 -9.89
CA SER A 316 19.45 -13.15 -10.71
C SER A 316 20.80 -13.04 -9.99
N GLY A 317 21.88 -12.86 -10.76
CA GLY A 317 23.21 -12.59 -10.21
C GLY A 317 23.82 -13.69 -9.34
N GLY A 318 23.35 -14.93 -9.46
CA GLY A 318 23.78 -16.04 -8.59
C GLY A 318 23.18 -15.99 -7.18
N CYS A 319 22.20 -15.12 -6.92
CA CYS A 319 21.54 -15.02 -5.63
C CYS A 319 20.58 -16.20 -5.42
N SER A 320 20.99 -17.15 -4.58
CA SER A 320 20.13 -18.24 -4.12
C SER A 320 19.23 -17.76 -3.00
N TYR A 321 17.93 -18.03 -3.11
CA TYR A 321 16.95 -17.80 -2.06
C TYR A 321 15.75 -18.72 -2.31
N ASP A 322 15.32 -19.40 -1.25
CA ASP A 322 14.09 -20.19 -1.25
C ASP A 322 13.20 -19.64 -0.12
N PRO A 323 12.02 -19.07 -0.45
CA PRO A 323 11.06 -18.61 0.54
C PRO A 323 10.74 -19.66 1.63
N LYS A 324 10.81 -20.96 1.32
CA LYS A 324 10.55 -22.02 2.31
C LYS A 324 11.56 -22.05 3.44
N ASN A 325 12.75 -21.49 3.22
CA ASN A 325 13.82 -21.45 4.21
C ASN A 325 13.89 -20.09 4.94
N ASP A 326 13.04 -19.12 4.61
CA ASP A 326 12.96 -17.83 5.29
C ASP A 326 11.95 -17.90 6.44
N ALA A 327 12.42 -18.18 7.66
CA ALA A 327 11.57 -18.29 8.83
C ALA A 327 10.88 -16.97 9.24
N GLY A 328 11.39 -15.81 8.78
CA GLY A 328 10.83 -14.51 9.09
C GLY A 328 9.84 -14.01 8.04
N ASP A 329 10.01 -14.45 6.79
CA ASP A 329 9.21 -13.97 5.66
C ASP A 329 9.08 -15.03 4.54
N PRO A 330 8.35 -16.14 4.79
CA PRO A 330 8.22 -17.28 3.88
C PRO A 330 7.19 -17.07 2.76
N PHE A 331 6.81 -15.82 2.48
CA PHE A 331 5.64 -15.52 1.63
C PHE A 331 5.98 -15.23 0.17
N GLY A 332 7.27 -15.18 -0.19
CA GLY A 332 7.68 -14.86 -1.55
C GLY A 332 7.17 -15.86 -2.60
N ILE A 333 6.67 -15.36 -3.74
CA ILE A 333 6.40 -16.17 -4.94
C ILE A 333 7.18 -15.57 -6.11
N TYR A 334 8.12 -16.33 -6.68
CA TYR A 334 8.80 -15.89 -7.90
C TYR A 334 7.84 -15.85 -9.09
N THR A 335 7.95 -14.82 -9.95
CA THR A 335 7.11 -14.70 -11.15
C THR A 335 7.33 -15.82 -12.18
N ASN A 336 8.47 -16.51 -12.11
CA ASN A 336 8.80 -17.68 -12.93
C ASN A 336 8.69 -19.02 -12.17
N SER A 337 8.04 -19.06 -11.00
CA SER A 337 7.89 -20.28 -10.17
C SER A 337 6.94 -21.35 -10.75
N GLY A 338 6.19 -21.01 -11.80
CA GLY A 338 5.13 -21.86 -12.35
C GLY A 338 3.80 -21.80 -11.57
N VAL A 339 3.68 -20.91 -10.57
CA VAL A 339 2.37 -20.53 -10.01
C VAL A 339 1.58 -19.77 -11.08
N ASN A 340 0.28 -20.06 -11.23
CA ASN A 340 -0.59 -19.28 -12.12
C ASN A 340 -0.92 -17.91 -11.50
N LEU A 341 -0.02 -16.95 -11.68
CA LEU A 341 -0.19 -15.57 -11.20
C LEU A 341 -1.13 -14.77 -12.11
N ALA A 342 -0.94 -14.88 -13.43
CA ALA A 342 -1.64 -14.06 -14.41
C ALA A 342 -3.17 -14.22 -14.37
N GLY A 343 -3.67 -15.46 -14.26
CA GLY A 343 -5.10 -15.73 -14.29
C GLY A 343 -5.88 -15.00 -13.19
N PRO A 344 -5.59 -15.27 -11.90
CA PRO A 344 -6.28 -14.62 -10.78
C PRO A 344 -6.07 -13.10 -10.71
N ILE A 345 -4.85 -12.60 -10.99
CA ILE A 345 -4.55 -11.14 -10.98
C ILE A 345 -5.38 -10.44 -12.07
N ASN A 346 -5.40 -10.98 -13.28
CA ASN A 346 -6.19 -10.41 -14.37
C ASN A 346 -7.69 -10.47 -14.08
N GLY A 347 -8.15 -11.56 -13.46
CA GLY A 347 -9.54 -11.77 -13.04
C GLY A 347 -10.08 -10.68 -12.10
N ALA A 348 -9.22 -10.02 -11.33
CA ALA A 348 -9.62 -8.93 -10.44
C ALA A 348 -10.25 -7.76 -11.21
N THR A 349 -9.66 -7.38 -12.35
CA THR A 349 -10.15 -6.24 -13.15
C THR A 349 -11.46 -6.51 -13.87
N SER A 350 -11.73 -7.78 -14.17
CA SER A 350 -13.01 -8.24 -14.73
C SER A 350 -14.08 -8.41 -13.65
N SER A 351 -13.69 -8.42 -12.37
CA SER A 351 -14.60 -8.49 -11.23
C SER A 351 -15.03 -7.08 -10.85
N GLY A 352 -16.33 -6.86 -10.59
CA GLY A 352 -16.78 -5.55 -10.10
C GLY A 352 -16.29 -5.30 -8.68
N ALA A 353 -15.67 -4.16 -8.40
CA ALA A 353 -15.15 -3.85 -7.06
C ALA A 353 -16.27 -3.65 -6.03
N ALA A 354 -15.99 -3.96 -4.76
CA ALA A 354 -16.91 -3.66 -3.65
C ALA A 354 -17.08 -2.15 -3.42
N GLN A 355 -16.10 -1.35 -3.82
CA GLN A 355 -16.10 0.11 -3.75
C GLN A 355 -15.58 0.66 -5.09
N ASP A 356 -16.08 1.81 -5.53
CA ASP A 356 -15.60 2.45 -6.77
C ASP A 356 -14.20 3.05 -6.59
N TRP A 357 -13.30 2.84 -7.54
CA TRP A 357 -11.92 3.33 -7.53
C TRP A 357 -11.63 4.36 -8.64
N THR A 358 -12.66 4.76 -9.39
CA THR A 358 -12.57 5.80 -10.42
C THR A 358 -12.02 7.10 -9.84
N GLY A 359 -11.11 7.77 -10.57
CA GLY A 359 -10.46 9.00 -10.16
C GLY A 359 -9.21 8.82 -9.30
N SER A 360 -9.04 7.67 -8.62
CA SER A 360 -7.80 7.35 -7.90
C SER A 360 -6.95 6.35 -8.67
N LEU A 361 -7.55 5.27 -9.14
CA LEU A 361 -6.86 4.23 -9.93
C LEU A 361 -7.21 4.30 -11.42
N TYR A 362 -8.50 4.40 -11.75
CA TYR A 362 -9.03 4.39 -13.12
C TYR A 362 -9.36 5.78 -13.64
#